data_AF-A0A2B7YJS2-F1
#
_entry.id   AF-A0A2B7YJS2-F1
#
_cell.length_a   1.000
_cell.length_b   1.000
_cell.length_c   1.000
_cell.angle_alpha   90.00
_cell.angle_beta   90.00
_cell.angle_gamma   90.00
#
_symmetry.space_group_name_H-M   'P 1'
#
loop_
_entity.id
_entity.type
_entity.pdbx_description
1 polymer ?
#
loop_
_entity_poly.entity_id
_entity_poly.type
_entity_poly.pdbx_seq_one_letter_code
_entity_poly.pdbx_strand_id
1 'polypeptide(L)'
;MIYIDPPYNTGKDFVYKDNFSDNIENYKKVTGQINEEGTKLTTNTDSDGRYHSNWLNMMYPRLKLARNLLTDDGVIFISIDDNEQANLKKICDEIFGEENFLGIIAYDKGNAQNDAINLQKNHEYILVYSKILDNLLTEKIIVKKEVFLEKDKYYYLGAGITTGGEGGTLNRRPNLGYTIYYNEDTDDKIALSDYDIEKAKILNDESFIYLDNIELIEKNYVKIRPPKKGTLLGCWTWSLEKFKLEKDKIKIEKNQNGYSIRKKEFVVSKSIFEENGRRFIYESKNINIKSIWNFSSSEGTKELNKLLQIKVFENSKNKELIKKIILISSTNNDIILDFFSGSSTTAHSVMQLNAEDGGNRKYIMVQLPELCDESSEAYKAGYKNICEIGKERIRRAGEKIKLDESLPLENREKLDIGFKVFKLDSTNIKEWDTNTEDLQQTLLDSMENIKSDRNSLDVLYEILLKYGLDLNIPIEENKDFYSIGGGSLLVSLNKKINDEVIDSICKEYKNLLEIDKDFKTTVILRDNSFKNDVDKTNAIKKLEQVGINEIRSI
;
A
#
# COMPACT_ATOMS: atom_id res chain seq x y z
N MET A 1 2.72 4.61 -2.00
CA MET A 1 2.88 3.47 -1.05
C MET A 1 3.81 2.42 -1.65
N ILE A 2 4.58 1.71 -0.81
CA ILE A 2 5.38 0.55 -1.24
C ILE A 2 4.90 -0.71 -0.51
N TYR A 3 4.68 -1.80 -1.22
CA TYR A 3 4.49 -3.13 -0.65
C TYR A 3 5.52 -4.07 -1.25
N ILE A 4 6.18 -4.88 -0.44
CA ILE A 4 7.10 -5.91 -0.92
C ILE A 4 6.93 -7.23 -0.18
N ASP A 5 7.17 -8.31 -0.90
CA ASP A 5 7.22 -9.68 -0.41
C ASP A 5 8.59 -10.31 -0.77
N PRO A 6 9.67 -9.91 -0.08
CA PRO A 6 11.00 -10.44 -0.34
C PRO A 6 11.06 -11.95 -0.04
N PRO A 7 12.09 -12.67 -0.53
CA PRO A 7 12.34 -14.04 -0.10
C PRO A 7 12.51 -14.11 1.41
N TYR A 8 11.96 -15.14 2.06
CA TYR A 8 11.94 -15.24 3.53
C TYR A 8 13.21 -15.83 4.14
N ASN A 9 14.14 -16.27 3.31
CA ASN A 9 15.37 -16.96 3.71
C ASN A 9 15.05 -18.22 4.54
N THR A 10 14.46 -19.20 3.89
CA THR A 10 14.06 -20.52 4.42
C THR A 10 15.02 -21.65 4.04
N GLY A 11 16.14 -21.33 3.38
CA GLY A 11 17.13 -22.30 2.90
C GLY A 11 16.94 -22.76 1.45
N LYS A 12 15.76 -22.52 0.87
CA LYS A 12 15.44 -22.80 -0.55
C LYS A 12 15.26 -21.55 -1.39
N ASP A 13 15.25 -20.39 -0.75
CA ASP A 13 14.95 -19.14 -1.41
C ASP A 13 16.13 -18.64 -2.25
N PHE A 14 15.78 -17.97 -3.33
CA PHE A 14 16.73 -17.29 -4.20
C PHE A 14 17.27 -16.05 -3.50
N VAL A 15 18.53 -16.09 -3.09
CA VAL A 15 19.27 -14.93 -2.60
C VAL A 15 20.53 -14.79 -3.44
N TYR A 16 20.74 -13.61 -3.99
CA TYR A 16 21.93 -13.32 -4.79
C TYR A 16 22.84 -12.36 -4.03
N LYS A 17 24.14 -12.53 -4.25
CA LYS A 17 25.15 -11.64 -3.69
C LYS A 17 25.20 -10.38 -4.54
N ASP A 18 24.76 -9.25 -3.98
CA ASP A 18 25.06 -7.96 -4.59
C ASP A 18 26.58 -7.75 -4.57
N ASN A 19 27.14 -7.46 -5.73
CA ASN A 19 28.49 -6.96 -5.87
C ASN A 19 28.39 -5.63 -6.62
N PHE A 20 28.59 -4.52 -5.91
CA PHE A 20 28.45 -3.17 -6.46
C PHE A 20 29.50 -2.83 -7.52
N SER A 21 30.51 -3.68 -7.69
CA SER A 21 31.53 -3.62 -8.75
C SER A 21 31.15 -4.42 -9.99
N ASP A 22 30.05 -5.18 -9.98
CA ASP A 22 29.71 -6.09 -11.07
C ASP A 22 29.02 -5.39 -12.24
N ASN A 23 29.50 -5.70 -13.44
CA ASN A 23 28.95 -5.24 -14.69
C ASN A 23 27.58 -5.90 -14.98
N ILE A 24 26.82 -5.32 -15.91
CA ILE A 24 25.54 -5.87 -16.42
C ILE A 24 25.69 -7.32 -16.92
N GLU A 25 26.89 -7.73 -17.30
CA GLU A 25 27.21 -9.08 -17.74
C GLU A 25 27.10 -10.09 -16.59
N ASN A 26 27.60 -9.78 -15.38
CA ASN A 26 27.41 -10.68 -14.24
C ASN A 26 25.94 -10.74 -13.80
N TYR A 27 25.20 -9.63 -13.87
CA TYR A 27 23.73 -9.66 -13.70
C TYR A 27 23.05 -10.62 -14.68
N LYS A 28 23.45 -10.61 -15.96
CA LYS A 28 22.94 -11.55 -16.98
C LYS A 28 23.36 -13.00 -16.70
N LYS A 29 24.57 -13.25 -16.18
CA LYS A 29 25.02 -14.59 -15.76
C LYS A 29 24.23 -15.10 -14.55
N VAL A 30 24.06 -14.28 -13.51
CA VAL A 30 23.31 -14.62 -12.29
C VAL A 30 21.82 -14.82 -12.57
N THR A 31 21.23 -14.03 -13.49
CA THR A 31 19.82 -14.20 -13.91
C THR A 31 19.60 -15.33 -14.92
N GLY A 32 20.68 -15.91 -15.48
CA GLY A 32 20.68 -17.12 -16.32
C GLY A 32 21.08 -18.37 -15.53
N GLN A 33 20.41 -18.58 -14.39
CA GLN A 33 20.63 -19.46 -13.22
C GLN A 33 21.30 -20.86 -13.39
N ILE A 34 22.43 -20.97 -14.12
CA ILE A 34 23.32 -22.14 -14.12
C ILE A 34 24.78 -21.67 -14.29
N ASN A 35 25.72 -22.21 -13.49
CA ASN A 35 27.16 -21.99 -13.70
C ASN A 35 27.62 -22.66 -15.02
N GLU A 36 28.85 -22.37 -15.48
CA GLU A 36 29.50 -23.11 -16.59
C GLU A 36 29.57 -24.64 -16.34
N GLU A 37 29.38 -25.08 -15.09
CA GLU A 37 29.38 -26.48 -14.65
C GLU A 37 27.99 -27.08 -14.35
N GLY A 38 26.87 -26.40 -14.64
CA GLY A 38 25.54 -27.02 -14.48
C GLY A 38 24.86 -26.86 -13.11
N THR A 39 25.48 -26.18 -12.14
CA THR A 39 24.92 -25.99 -10.78
C THR A 39 23.99 -24.78 -10.70
N LYS A 40 23.00 -24.75 -9.79
CA LYS A 40 22.19 -23.53 -9.53
C LYS A 40 22.96 -22.62 -8.57
N LEU A 41 23.34 -21.43 -9.02
CA LEU A 41 24.28 -20.53 -8.31
C LEU A 41 23.74 -19.81 -7.06
N THR A 42 22.50 -20.07 -6.61
CA THR A 42 21.73 -19.05 -5.86
C THR A 42 20.82 -19.55 -4.72
N THR A 43 20.93 -20.81 -4.29
CA THR A 43 20.23 -21.26 -3.06
C THR A 43 21.08 -20.89 -1.84
N ASN A 44 20.61 -19.93 -1.03
CA ASN A 44 21.23 -19.61 0.25
C ASN A 44 20.86 -20.71 1.24
N THR A 45 21.69 -21.74 1.34
CA THR A 45 21.43 -22.89 2.22
C THR A 45 21.65 -22.51 3.68
N ASP A 46 20.83 -23.05 4.57
CA ASP A 46 20.90 -22.85 6.03
C ASP A 46 22.25 -23.25 6.66
N SER A 47 23.01 -24.12 5.99
CA SER A 47 24.36 -24.53 6.38
C SER A 47 25.47 -23.54 6.03
N ASP A 48 25.18 -22.45 5.29
CA ASP A 48 26.18 -21.44 4.94
C ASP A 48 26.49 -20.54 6.15
N GLY A 49 27.77 -20.39 6.49
CA GLY A 49 28.22 -19.54 7.61
C GLY A 49 27.88 -18.04 7.45
N ARG A 50 27.46 -17.60 6.25
CA ARG A 50 27.02 -16.22 5.97
C ARG A 50 25.53 -16.10 5.65
N TYR A 51 24.72 -17.09 6.04
CA TYR A 51 23.30 -17.19 5.73
C TYR A 51 22.51 -15.88 5.85
N HIS A 52 22.45 -15.29 7.06
CA HIS A 52 21.72 -14.04 7.30
C HIS A 52 22.41 -12.83 6.66
N SER A 53 23.75 -12.79 6.69
CA SER A 53 24.53 -11.68 6.13
C SER A 53 24.32 -11.52 4.62
N ASN A 54 24.20 -12.63 3.88
CA ASN A 54 23.91 -12.61 2.44
C ASN A 54 22.54 -11.95 2.17
N TRP A 55 21.51 -12.35 2.93
CA TRP A 55 20.17 -11.78 2.78
C TRP A 55 20.13 -10.29 3.13
N LEU A 56 20.80 -9.89 4.22
CA LEU A 56 20.88 -8.49 4.64
C LEU A 56 21.60 -7.61 3.61
N ASN A 57 22.69 -8.12 3.02
CA ASN A 57 23.41 -7.41 1.96
C ASN A 57 22.53 -7.17 0.72
N MET A 58 21.63 -8.12 0.40
CA MET A 58 20.64 -7.93 -0.66
C MET A 58 19.55 -6.93 -0.24
N MET A 59 19.02 -7.00 0.98
CA MET A 59 17.87 -6.15 1.35
C MET A 59 18.24 -4.69 1.63
N TYR A 60 19.38 -4.43 2.27
CA TYR A 60 19.80 -3.10 2.69
C TYR A 60 19.80 -2.04 1.57
N PRO A 61 20.48 -2.22 0.42
CA PRO A 61 20.53 -1.20 -0.63
C PRO A 61 19.15 -0.95 -1.26
N ARG A 62 18.31 -1.98 -1.37
CA ARG A 62 16.95 -1.88 -1.92
C ARG A 62 16.05 -1.08 -1.00
N LEU A 63 16.08 -1.34 0.31
CA LEU A 63 15.31 -0.58 1.29
C LEU A 63 15.78 0.87 1.39
N LYS A 64 17.09 1.12 1.29
CA LYS A 64 17.64 2.48 1.24
C LYS A 64 17.14 3.26 0.03
N LEU A 65 17.09 2.64 -1.15
CA LEU A 65 16.50 3.25 -2.35
C LEU A 65 14.98 3.42 -2.21
N ALA A 66 14.27 2.43 -1.68
CA ALA A 66 12.83 2.48 -1.45
C ALA A 66 12.44 3.68 -0.58
N ARG A 67 13.20 3.98 0.48
CA ARG A 67 13.00 5.16 1.32
C ARG A 67 13.10 6.47 0.53
N ASN A 68 14.02 6.55 -0.44
CA ASN A 68 14.17 7.75 -1.29
C ASN A 68 13.00 7.92 -2.27
N LEU A 69 12.37 6.82 -2.68
CA LEU A 69 11.22 6.82 -3.61
C LEU A 69 9.88 7.10 -2.92
N LEU A 70 9.79 6.94 -1.59
CA LEU A 70 8.59 7.28 -0.84
C LEU A 70 8.38 8.80 -0.81
N THR A 71 7.12 9.22 -0.94
CA THR A 71 6.68 10.56 -0.51
C THR A 71 6.84 10.71 1.01
N ASP A 72 6.79 11.93 1.53
CA ASP A 72 6.96 12.19 2.97
C ASP A 72 5.84 11.54 3.80
N ASP A 73 4.63 11.50 3.25
CA ASP A 73 3.48 10.72 3.72
C ASP A 73 3.47 9.27 3.18
N GLY A 74 4.59 8.78 2.66
CA GLY A 74 4.70 7.43 2.13
C GLY A 74 4.85 6.38 3.24
N VAL A 75 4.20 5.23 3.05
CA VAL A 75 4.31 4.06 3.94
C VAL A 75 4.82 2.86 3.14
N ILE A 76 5.70 2.07 3.78
CA ILE A 76 6.20 0.79 3.27
C ILE A 76 5.68 -0.37 4.13
N PHE A 77 5.23 -1.43 3.46
CA PHE A 77 4.79 -2.69 4.05
C PHE A 77 5.69 -3.82 3.54
N ILE A 78 6.26 -4.60 4.47
CA ILE A 78 7.22 -5.66 4.13
C ILE A 78 6.76 -6.98 4.75
N SER A 79 6.30 -7.90 3.91
CA SER A 79 5.95 -9.26 4.33
C SER A 79 7.20 -10.05 4.69
N ILE A 80 7.16 -10.81 5.79
CA ILE A 80 8.27 -11.64 6.26
C ILE A 80 7.77 -12.75 7.20
N ASP A 81 8.54 -13.82 7.37
CA ASP A 81 8.31 -14.82 8.41
C ASP A 81 9.28 -14.68 9.60
N ASP A 82 9.26 -15.66 10.51
CA ASP A 82 10.11 -15.68 11.71
C ASP A 82 11.62 -15.71 11.41
N ASN A 83 12.07 -16.17 10.23
CA ASN A 83 13.49 -16.41 9.97
C ASN A 83 14.29 -15.09 9.91
N GLU A 84 13.72 -14.05 9.30
CA GLU A 84 14.39 -12.77 9.09
C GLU A 84 13.69 -11.57 9.71
N GLN A 85 12.50 -11.70 10.34
CA GLN A 85 11.78 -10.54 10.87
C GLN A 85 12.61 -9.64 11.80
N ALA A 86 13.45 -10.25 12.64
CA ALA A 86 14.26 -9.51 13.62
C ALA A 86 15.42 -8.76 12.94
N ASN A 87 16.04 -9.38 11.93
CA ASN A 87 17.13 -8.76 11.19
C ASN A 87 16.60 -7.66 10.25
N LEU A 88 15.47 -7.93 9.57
CA LEU A 88 14.74 -6.94 8.77
C LEU A 88 14.34 -5.73 9.61
N LYS A 89 13.83 -5.93 10.84
CA LYS A 89 13.47 -4.81 11.70
C LYS A 89 14.69 -3.93 11.98
N LYS A 90 15.84 -4.50 12.34
CA LYS A 90 17.05 -3.74 12.65
C LYS A 90 17.52 -2.88 11.47
N ILE A 91 17.54 -3.42 10.26
CA ILE A 91 17.94 -2.62 9.08
C ILE A 91 16.89 -1.57 8.73
N CYS A 92 15.61 -1.82 9.00
CA CYS A 92 14.57 -0.81 8.81
C CYS A 92 14.67 0.30 9.85
N ASP A 93 14.96 0.00 11.11
CA ASP A 93 15.21 1.00 12.15
C ASP A 93 16.38 1.92 11.75
N GLU A 94 17.45 1.37 11.17
CA GLU A 94 18.61 2.14 10.68
C GLU A 94 18.26 3.02 9.47
N ILE A 95 17.50 2.48 8.50
CA ILE A 95 17.20 3.17 7.24
C ILE A 95 16.08 4.21 7.42
N PHE A 96 14.97 3.82 8.04
CA PHE A 96 13.77 4.64 8.18
C PHE A 96 13.75 5.48 9.46
N GLY A 97 14.52 5.10 10.49
CA GLY A 97 14.43 5.68 11.83
C GLY A 97 13.43 4.90 12.69
N GLU A 98 13.83 4.54 13.92
CA GLU A 98 13.00 3.81 14.87
C GLU A 98 11.71 4.60 15.22
N GLU A 99 11.79 5.92 15.21
CA GLU A 99 10.66 6.82 15.44
C GLU A 99 9.58 6.74 14.35
N ASN A 100 9.94 6.29 13.13
CA ASN A 100 9.01 6.16 12.02
C ASN A 100 8.40 4.75 11.89
N PHE A 101 8.69 3.87 12.86
CA PHE A 101 8.10 2.53 12.97
C PHE A 101 6.64 2.61 13.42
N LEU A 102 5.72 2.11 12.59
CA LEU A 102 4.28 2.13 12.88
C LEU A 102 3.82 0.87 13.63
N GLY A 103 4.50 -0.26 13.43
CA GLY A 103 4.20 -1.52 14.10
C GLY A 103 4.41 -2.74 13.20
N ILE A 104 4.05 -3.89 13.77
CA ILE A 104 4.01 -5.17 13.05
C ILE A 104 2.57 -5.65 13.01
N ILE A 105 2.13 -6.03 11.82
CA ILE A 105 0.87 -6.73 11.61
C ILE A 105 1.19 -8.22 11.55
N ALA A 106 0.63 -9.01 12.45
CA ALA A 106 0.62 -10.47 12.35
C ALA A 106 -0.62 -10.87 11.55
N TYR A 107 -0.43 -11.59 10.45
CA TYR A 107 -1.55 -12.14 9.69
C TYR A 107 -1.58 -13.67 9.76
N ASP A 108 -2.74 -14.22 10.14
CA ASP A 108 -2.98 -15.65 10.19
C ASP A 108 -3.14 -16.19 8.76
N LYS A 109 -2.20 -17.05 8.35
CA LYS A 109 -2.18 -17.69 7.03
C LYS A 109 -3.07 -18.94 6.96
N GLY A 110 -3.60 -19.40 8.10
CA GLY A 110 -4.40 -20.59 8.24
C GLY A 110 -3.59 -21.85 8.59
N ASN A 111 -4.29 -23.00 8.58
CA ASN A 111 -3.85 -24.26 9.19
C ASN A 111 -2.44 -24.74 8.79
N ALA A 112 -1.47 -24.61 9.70
CA ALA A 112 -0.21 -25.38 9.70
C ALA A 112 -0.32 -26.71 10.47
N GLN A 113 -1.45 -27.43 10.33
CA GLN A 113 -1.84 -28.52 11.26
C GLN A 113 -0.91 -29.74 11.25
N ASN A 114 -0.14 -29.97 10.19
CA ASN A 114 0.46 -31.28 9.95
C ASN A 114 1.97 -31.40 10.22
N ASP A 115 2.69 -30.29 10.45
CA ASP A 115 4.17 -30.30 10.51
C ASP A 115 4.77 -29.69 11.80
N ALA A 116 3.94 -29.36 12.80
CA ALA A 116 4.42 -28.73 14.03
C ALA A 116 4.89 -29.79 15.05
N ILE A 117 6.19 -29.87 15.30
CA ILE A 117 6.76 -30.73 16.35
C ILE A 117 6.50 -30.16 17.76
N ASN A 118 6.38 -28.82 17.89
CA ASN A 118 6.21 -28.15 19.20
C ASN A 118 5.20 -26.98 19.16
N LEU A 119 5.40 -26.01 18.27
CA LEU A 119 4.53 -24.83 18.14
C LEU A 119 4.09 -24.70 16.68
N GLN A 120 2.78 -24.56 16.49
CA GLN A 120 2.19 -24.38 15.18
C GLN A 120 2.37 -22.93 14.71
N LYS A 121 3.23 -22.72 13.71
CA LYS A 121 3.48 -21.40 13.11
C LYS A 121 2.37 -21.03 12.12
N ASN A 122 1.27 -20.49 12.64
CA ASN A 122 0.07 -20.16 11.87
C ASN A 122 0.05 -18.72 11.32
N HIS A 123 1.01 -17.88 11.69
CA HIS A 123 1.05 -16.50 11.24
C HIS A 123 2.37 -16.14 10.58
N GLU A 124 2.31 -15.07 9.80
CA GLU A 124 3.46 -14.34 9.25
C GLU A 124 3.33 -12.87 9.64
N TYR A 125 4.36 -12.08 9.35
CA TYR A 125 4.45 -10.70 9.77
C TYR A 125 4.48 -9.76 8.56
N ILE A 126 3.95 -8.56 8.77
CA ILE A 126 4.13 -7.43 7.87
C ILE A 126 4.67 -6.29 8.72
N LEU A 127 5.94 -5.92 8.48
CA LEU A 127 6.55 -4.76 9.12
C LEU A 127 6.07 -3.49 8.41
N VAL A 128 5.75 -2.46 9.19
CA VAL A 128 5.18 -1.22 8.67
C VAL A 128 6.02 -0.03 9.14
N TYR A 129 6.55 0.74 8.17
CA TYR A 129 7.28 1.97 8.41
C TYR A 129 6.71 3.11 7.56
N SER A 130 6.71 4.31 8.14
CA SER A 130 6.49 5.55 7.40
C SER A 130 7.82 6.17 7.00
N LYS A 131 7.84 7.05 6.00
CA LYS A 131 9.03 7.87 5.71
C LYS A 131 9.20 8.97 6.76
N ILE A 132 8.10 9.62 7.11
CA ILE A 132 7.99 10.59 8.21
C ILE A 132 6.71 10.27 8.99
N LEU A 133 6.82 10.21 10.33
CA LEU A 133 5.69 9.96 11.22
C LEU A 133 4.74 11.17 11.29
N ASP A 134 3.90 11.34 10.27
CA ASP A 134 2.73 12.22 10.28
C ASP A 134 1.44 11.47 9.88
N ASN A 135 1.58 10.20 9.50
CA ASN A 135 0.48 9.41 8.97
C ASN A 135 -0.27 8.62 10.04
N LEU A 136 -1.56 8.88 10.13
CA LEU A 136 -2.50 8.03 10.84
C LEU A 136 -3.08 7.00 9.86
N LEU A 137 -2.54 5.79 9.87
CA LEU A 137 -3.16 4.66 9.19
C LEU A 137 -4.52 4.37 9.85
N THR A 138 -5.60 4.51 9.11
CA THR A 138 -6.96 4.26 9.60
C THR A 138 -7.72 3.33 8.67
N GLU A 139 -8.63 2.55 9.25
CA GLU A 139 -9.54 1.67 8.52
C GLU A 139 -10.96 2.24 8.63
N LYS A 140 -11.61 2.42 7.48
CA LYS A 140 -13.00 2.87 7.41
C LYS A 140 -13.91 1.66 7.57
N ILE A 141 -14.69 1.63 8.66
CA ILE A 141 -15.69 0.59 8.91
C ILE A 141 -17.10 1.16 8.80
N ILE A 142 -18.05 0.31 8.42
CA ILE A 142 -19.47 0.61 8.49
C ILE A 142 -20.03 -0.08 9.72
N VAL A 143 -20.55 0.70 10.66
CA VAL A 143 -21.15 0.18 11.88
C VAL A 143 -22.66 0.19 11.72
N LYS A 144 -23.26 -1.01 11.77
CA LYS A 144 -24.72 -1.17 11.85
C LYS A 144 -25.15 -0.98 13.30
N LYS A 145 -26.02 0.01 13.56
CA LYS A 145 -26.60 0.28 14.89
C LYS A 145 -28.11 0.14 14.83
N GLU A 146 -28.70 -0.57 15.78
CA GLU A 146 -30.16 -0.66 15.94
C GLU A 146 -30.72 0.63 16.54
N VAL A 147 -31.88 1.03 16.04
CA VAL A 147 -32.54 2.31 16.32
C VAL A 147 -33.92 2.07 16.90
N PHE A 148 -34.24 2.81 17.96
CA PHE A 148 -35.49 2.78 18.69
C PHE A 148 -36.24 4.10 18.49
N LEU A 149 -37.57 4.07 18.61
CA LEU A 149 -38.44 5.24 18.50
C LEU A 149 -39.02 5.57 19.88
N GLU A 150 -38.87 6.82 20.30
CA GLU A 150 -39.46 7.35 21.54
C GLU A 150 -39.89 8.80 21.32
N LYS A 151 -41.17 9.12 21.61
CA LYS A 151 -41.73 10.48 21.52
C LYS A 151 -41.37 11.18 20.19
N ASP A 152 -41.61 10.49 19.08
CA ASP A 152 -41.33 10.92 17.70
C ASP A 152 -39.85 11.18 17.36
N LYS A 153 -38.93 10.70 18.19
CA LYS A 153 -37.48 10.80 17.95
C LYS A 153 -36.86 9.42 17.90
N TYR A 154 -35.99 9.23 16.92
CA TYR A 154 -35.20 8.02 16.78
C TYR A 154 -33.89 8.15 17.57
N TYR A 155 -33.47 7.06 18.20
CA TYR A 155 -32.19 7.00 18.93
C TYR A 155 -31.58 5.61 18.87
N TYR A 156 -30.26 5.52 19.01
CA TYR A 156 -29.58 4.26 19.32
C TYR A 156 -28.96 4.31 20.72
N LEU A 157 -28.58 3.14 21.23
CA LEU A 157 -27.92 3.01 22.52
C LEU A 157 -26.41 3.16 22.35
N GLY A 158 -25.89 4.29 22.84
CA GLY A 158 -24.48 4.64 22.81
C GLY A 158 -23.68 4.07 23.99
N ALA A 159 -22.57 4.75 24.31
CA ALA A 159 -21.70 4.33 25.41
C ALA A 159 -22.40 4.40 26.77
N GLY A 160 -21.92 3.57 27.71
CA GLY A 160 -22.36 3.64 29.10
C GLY A 160 -21.95 4.93 29.78
N ILE A 161 -22.49 5.16 30.99
CA ILE A 161 -22.06 6.28 31.85
C ILE A 161 -20.93 5.88 32.81
N THR A 162 -20.16 4.85 32.49
CA THR A 162 -18.94 4.43 33.19
C THR A 162 -17.77 4.30 32.22
N THR A 163 -16.54 4.40 32.71
CA THR A 163 -15.33 4.23 31.87
C THR A 163 -14.59 2.94 32.20
N GLY A 164 -13.89 2.38 31.22
CA GLY A 164 -12.83 1.40 31.45
C GLY A 164 -11.54 2.09 31.94
N GLY A 165 -10.60 1.29 32.47
CA GLY A 165 -9.27 1.75 32.88
C GLY A 165 -9.17 2.32 34.30
N GLU A 166 -7.95 2.63 34.73
CA GLU A 166 -7.65 3.06 36.10
C GLU A 166 -8.29 4.40 36.49
N GLY A 167 -8.64 5.25 35.52
CA GLY A 167 -9.32 6.53 35.76
C GLY A 167 -10.80 6.39 36.16
N GLY A 168 -11.34 5.17 36.22
CA GLY A 168 -12.73 4.88 36.53
C GLY A 168 -13.01 4.46 37.97
N THR A 169 -12.05 4.61 38.90
CA THR A 169 -12.21 4.22 40.31
C THR A 169 -12.75 5.36 41.18
N LEU A 170 -13.55 5.02 42.18
CA LEU A 170 -14.20 5.99 43.06
C LEU A 170 -13.19 6.78 43.92
N ASN A 171 -12.13 6.15 44.41
CA ASN A 171 -11.10 6.81 45.20
C ASN A 171 -10.39 7.96 44.44
N ARG A 172 -10.19 7.81 43.12
CA ARG A 172 -9.60 8.84 42.26
C ARG A 172 -10.61 9.92 41.88
N ARG A 173 -11.91 9.60 41.87
CA ARG A 173 -13.01 10.52 41.51
C ARG A 173 -14.14 10.44 42.53
N PRO A 174 -13.89 10.87 43.79
CA PRO A 174 -14.78 10.60 44.91
C PRO A 174 -16.11 11.34 44.83
N ASN A 175 -16.29 12.26 43.88
CA ASN A 175 -17.55 13.00 43.67
C ASN A 175 -18.53 12.30 42.70
N LEU A 176 -18.19 11.11 42.19
CA LEU A 176 -18.94 10.41 41.14
C LEU A 176 -19.49 9.04 41.60
N GLY A 177 -19.69 8.86 42.91
CA GLY A 177 -20.13 7.61 43.51
C GLY A 177 -21.60 7.54 43.91
N TYR A 178 -22.45 8.45 43.44
CA TYR A 178 -23.86 8.46 43.88
C TYR A 178 -24.62 7.19 43.47
N THR A 179 -25.65 6.80 44.22
CA THR A 179 -26.53 5.68 43.84
C THR A 179 -27.68 6.16 42.96
N ILE A 180 -28.01 5.39 41.92
CA ILE A 180 -29.18 5.58 41.08
C ILE A 180 -30.25 4.58 41.53
N TYR A 181 -31.37 5.11 42.00
CA TYR A 181 -32.58 4.36 42.31
C TYR A 181 -33.48 4.36 41.08
N TYR A 182 -33.84 3.17 40.60
CA TYR A 182 -34.61 2.96 39.37
C TYR A 182 -35.86 2.14 39.65
N ASN A 183 -37.03 2.64 39.25
CA ASN A 183 -38.28 1.91 39.36
C ASN A 183 -38.62 1.26 38.01
N GLU A 184 -38.68 -0.08 37.97
CA GLU A 184 -38.87 -0.85 36.73
C GLU A 184 -40.25 -0.64 36.10
N ASP A 185 -41.27 -0.38 36.91
CA ASP A 185 -42.67 -0.28 36.46
C ASP A 185 -42.98 1.08 35.82
N THR A 186 -42.34 2.14 36.33
CA THR A 186 -42.62 3.54 35.93
C THR A 186 -41.52 4.15 35.06
N ASP A 187 -40.38 3.47 34.91
CA ASP A 187 -39.15 4.00 34.31
C ASP A 187 -38.61 5.27 35.04
N ASP A 188 -39.04 5.55 36.28
CA ASP A 188 -38.51 6.70 37.04
C ASP A 188 -37.10 6.44 37.57
N LYS A 189 -36.29 7.50 37.54
CA LYS A 189 -34.86 7.50 37.82
C LYS A 189 -34.57 8.62 38.82
N ILE A 190 -34.09 8.25 40.00
CA ILE A 190 -33.71 9.17 41.08
C ILE A 190 -32.25 8.90 41.43
N ALA A 191 -31.42 9.94 41.48
CA ALA A 191 -30.03 9.81 41.93
C ALA A 191 -29.81 10.58 43.23
N LEU A 192 -29.16 9.94 44.20
CA LEU A 192 -28.88 10.48 45.53
C LEU A 192 -27.40 10.32 45.87
N SER A 193 -26.80 11.37 46.43
CA SER A 193 -25.46 11.27 47.02
C SER A 193 -25.58 10.61 48.39
N ASP A 194 -25.62 9.30 48.41
CA ASP A 194 -25.89 8.47 49.58
C ASP A 194 -24.63 7.76 50.09
N TYR A 195 -23.48 8.43 49.97
CA TYR A 195 -22.18 7.88 50.36
C TYR A 195 -21.24 8.95 50.94
N ASP A 196 -20.27 8.49 51.72
CA ASP A 196 -19.26 9.34 52.36
C ASP A 196 -18.06 9.57 51.42
N ILE A 197 -17.94 10.80 50.92
CA ILE A 197 -16.90 11.22 49.97
C ILE A 197 -15.49 11.10 50.56
N GLU A 198 -15.31 11.39 51.86
CA GLU A 198 -13.99 11.32 52.49
C GLU A 198 -13.56 9.88 52.71
N LYS A 199 -14.49 9.01 53.14
CA LYS A 199 -14.22 7.56 53.22
C LYS A 199 -13.96 6.96 51.85
N ALA A 200 -14.66 7.40 50.82
CA ALA A 200 -14.48 6.91 49.45
C ALA A 200 -13.08 7.18 48.87
N LYS A 201 -12.32 8.15 49.40
CA LYS A 201 -10.92 8.41 49.01
C LYS A 201 -9.96 7.31 49.49
N ILE A 202 -10.30 6.62 50.58
CA ILE A 202 -9.38 5.74 51.32
C ILE A 202 -9.86 4.28 51.27
N LEU A 203 -11.18 4.06 51.38
CA LEU A 203 -11.80 2.75 51.45
C LEU A 203 -12.39 2.31 50.10
N ASN A 204 -12.51 1.00 49.90
CA ASN A 204 -13.10 0.38 48.70
C ASN A 204 -14.22 -0.62 49.04
N ASP A 205 -14.86 -0.47 50.19
CA ASP A 205 -15.93 -1.34 50.66
C ASP A 205 -17.26 -0.60 50.67
N GLU A 206 -18.22 -1.08 49.89
CA GLU A 206 -19.54 -0.46 49.77
C GLU A 206 -20.29 -0.38 51.10
N SER A 207 -20.12 -1.37 51.98
CA SER A 207 -20.86 -1.46 53.25
C SER A 207 -20.50 -0.37 54.26
N PHE A 208 -19.29 0.20 54.14
CA PHE A 208 -18.82 1.26 55.02
C PHE A 208 -18.96 2.67 54.41
N ILE A 209 -19.13 2.73 53.09
CA ILE A 209 -19.09 3.98 52.33
C ILE A 209 -20.50 4.46 51.99
N TYR A 210 -21.42 3.55 51.69
CA TYR A 210 -22.78 3.89 51.25
C TYR A 210 -23.83 3.67 52.35
N LEU A 211 -24.89 4.46 52.29
CA LEU A 211 -26.09 4.34 53.09
C LEU A 211 -27.31 4.21 52.17
N ASP A 212 -27.94 3.03 52.14
CA ASP A 212 -29.11 2.81 51.28
C ASP A 212 -30.30 3.70 51.70
N ASN A 213 -31.06 4.21 50.73
CA ASN A 213 -32.33 4.89 50.96
C ASN A 213 -33.47 3.87 51.04
N ILE A 214 -33.87 3.52 52.27
CA ILE A 214 -34.90 2.51 52.55
C ILE A 214 -36.28 2.91 52.02
N GLU A 215 -36.65 4.19 52.10
CA GLU A 215 -37.95 4.68 51.64
C GLU A 215 -38.15 4.45 50.12
N LEU A 216 -37.11 4.65 49.32
CA LEU A 216 -37.17 4.37 47.88
C LEU A 216 -37.24 2.87 47.61
N ILE A 217 -36.50 2.06 48.36
CA ILE A 217 -36.54 0.60 48.21
C ILE A 217 -37.94 0.06 48.54
N GLU A 218 -38.58 0.56 49.59
CA GLU A 218 -39.97 0.22 49.95
C GLU A 218 -40.98 0.65 48.87
N LYS A 219 -40.68 1.71 48.11
CA LYS A 219 -41.45 2.16 46.92
C LYS A 219 -41.09 1.43 45.62
N ASN A 220 -40.52 0.22 45.73
CA ASN A 220 -40.13 -0.63 44.60
C ASN A 220 -39.02 -0.06 43.70
N TYR A 221 -38.15 0.81 44.23
CA TYR A 221 -36.96 1.23 43.50
C TYR A 221 -35.80 0.25 43.74
N VAL A 222 -35.10 -0.09 42.66
CA VAL A 222 -33.89 -0.90 42.70
C VAL A 222 -32.66 0.02 42.70
N LYS A 223 -31.70 -0.25 43.59
CA LYS A 223 -30.44 0.49 43.69
C LYS A 223 -29.44 0.03 42.63
N ILE A 224 -28.83 0.99 41.94
CA ILE A 224 -27.83 0.79 40.90
C ILE A 224 -26.62 1.66 41.22
N ARG A 225 -25.48 0.99 41.45
CA ARG A 225 -24.18 1.61 41.74
C ARG A 225 -23.22 1.44 40.57
N PRO A 226 -22.15 2.24 40.49
CA PRO A 226 -21.11 2.03 39.51
C PRO A 226 -20.54 0.60 39.62
N PRO A 227 -20.34 -0.14 38.51
CA PRO A 227 -19.72 -1.46 38.55
C PRO A 227 -18.30 -1.39 39.12
N LYS A 228 -17.96 -2.35 39.98
CA LYS A 228 -16.62 -2.48 40.56
C LYS A 228 -15.53 -2.64 39.49
N LYS A 229 -14.32 -2.20 39.83
CA LYS A 229 -13.10 -2.31 39.01
C LYS A 229 -12.11 -3.23 39.71
N GLY A 230 -12.26 -4.53 39.47
CA GLY A 230 -11.55 -5.55 40.24
C GLY A 230 -11.98 -5.50 41.70
N THR A 231 -11.02 -5.29 42.60
CA THR A 231 -11.28 -5.11 44.04
C THR A 231 -11.69 -3.69 44.43
N LEU A 232 -11.58 -2.72 43.51
CA LEU A 232 -11.87 -1.31 43.77
C LEU A 232 -13.32 -0.95 43.41
N LEU A 233 -13.85 0.08 44.06
CA LEU A 233 -15.15 0.64 43.69
C LEU A 233 -15.02 1.46 42.41
N GLY A 234 -15.99 1.31 41.51
CA GLY A 234 -16.10 2.13 40.30
C GLY A 234 -16.75 3.48 40.58
N CYS A 235 -16.69 4.38 39.60
CA CYS A 235 -17.43 5.63 39.60
C CYS A 235 -18.18 5.87 38.28
N TRP A 236 -19.18 6.74 38.34
CA TRP A 236 -19.85 7.27 37.15
C TRP A 236 -18.95 8.24 36.38
N THR A 237 -19.32 8.54 35.15
CA THR A 237 -18.69 9.59 34.32
C THR A 237 -19.51 10.88 34.31
N TRP A 238 -20.76 10.84 34.75
CA TRP A 238 -21.63 12.00 34.89
C TRP A 238 -21.65 12.43 36.34
N SER A 239 -21.64 13.74 36.60
CA SER A 239 -21.90 14.27 37.94
C SER A 239 -23.36 14.04 38.33
N LEU A 240 -23.65 14.08 39.62
CA LEU A 240 -25.02 13.96 40.13
C LEU A 240 -25.96 15.02 39.50
N GLU A 241 -25.48 16.25 39.35
CA GLU A 241 -26.26 17.33 38.71
C GLU A 241 -26.53 17.05 37.23
N LYS A 242 -25.51 16.61 36.49
CA LYS A 242 -25.67 16.23 35.08
C LYS A 242 -26.66 15.09 34.93
N PHE A 243 -26.61 14.09 35.81
CA PHE A 243 -27.59 13.01 35.82
C PHE A 243 -29.00 13.53 36.04
N LYS A 244 -29.22 14.38 37.05
CA LYS A 244 -30.55 14.96 37.32
C LYS A 244 -31.11 15.73 36.12
N LEU A 245 -30.25 16.48 35.42
CA LEU A 245 -30.63 17.27 34.24
C LEU A 245 -30.90 16.40 33.00
N GLU A 246 -30.13 15.32 32.81
CA GLU A 246 -30.12 14.55 31.57
C GLU A 246 -30.60 13.10 31.72
N LYS A 247 -31.30 12.77 32.81
CA LYS A 247 -31.78 11.40 33.10
C LYS A 247 -32.70 10.80 32.03
N ASP A 248 -33.36 11.64 31.23
CA ASP A 248 -34.22 11.18 30.12
C ASP A 248 -33.40 10.72 28.90
N LYS A 249 -32.13 11.14 28.81
CA LYS A 249 -31.19 10.76 27.75
C LYS A 249 -30.45 9.46 28.05
N ILE A 250 -30.87 8.69 29.06
CA ILE A 250 -30.30 7.38 29.35
C ILE A 250 -31.38 6.31 29.35
N LYS A 251 -30.99 5.09 29.03
CA LYS A 251 -31.81 3.89 29.15
C LYS A 251 -31.14 2.95 30.15
N ILE A 252 -31.93 2.40 31.05
CA ILE A 252 -31.50 1.40 32.02
C ILE A 252 -32.03 0.05 31.55
N GLU A 253 -31.13 -0.91 31.33
CA GLU A 253 -31.46 -2.25 30.82
C GLU A 253 -31.01 -3.30 31.82
N LYS A 254 -31.93 -4.22 32.13
CA LYS A 254 -31.69 -5.36 33.01
C LYS A 254 -30.98 -6.46 32.23
N ASN A 255 -29.86 -6.92 32.76
CA ASN A 255 -29.03 -8.01 32.23
C ASN A 255 -28.91 -9.12 33.28
N GLN A 256 -28.31 -10.25 32.90
CA GLN A 256 -28.05 -11.37 33.83
C GLN A 256 -27.25 -10.96 35.08
N ASN A 257 -26.40 -9.93 34.97
CA ASN A 257 -25.50 -9.46 36.02
C ASN A 257 -25.98 -8.16 36.72
N GLY A 258 -27.26 -7.81 36.62
CA GLY A 258 -27.84 -6.59 37.20
C GLY A 258 -28.28 -5.58 36.14
N TYR A 259 -28.00 -4.29 36.35
CA TYR A 259 -28.44 -3.22 35.44
C TYR A 259 -27.28 -2.59 34.68
N SER A 260 -27.51 -2.27 33.42
CA SER A 260 -26.61 -1.47 32.61
C SER A 260 -27.27 -0.16 32.21
N ILE A 261 -26.50 0.92 32.22
CA ILE A 261 -26.99 2.25 31.87
C ILE A 261 -26.28 2.69 30.59
N ARG A 262 -27.04 2.98 29.55
CA ARG A 262 -26.55 3.43 28.24
C ARG A 262 -27.16 4.76 27.86
N LYS A 263 -26.39 5.61 27.16
CA LYS A 263 -26.89 6.89 26.65
C LYS A 263 -27.77 6.67 25.42
N LYS A 264 -28.84 7.45 25.30
CA LYS A 264 -29.65 7.58 24.09
C LYS A 264 -28.98 8.62 23.19
N GLU A 265 -28.54 8.20 22.01
CA GLU A 265 -27.98 9.09 21.00
C GLU A 265 -29.01 9.27 19.88
N PHE A 266 -29.61 10.46 19.83
CA PHE A 266 -30.71 10.77 18.92
C PHE A 266 -30.22 11.01 17.50
N VAL A 267 -30.99 10.54 16.52
CA VAL A 267 -30.66 10.59 15.09
C VAL A 267 -31.84 11.05 14.25
N VAL A 268 -31.53 11.59 13.07
CA VAL A 268 -32.52 12.14 12.13
C VAL A 268 -33.12 11.02 11.26
N SER A 269 -34.42 11.08 10.99
CA SER A 269 -35.20 10.01 10.34
C SER A 269 -34.76 9.63 8.93
N LYS A 270 -34.11 10.54 8.19
CA LYS A 270 -33.72 10.33 6.78
C LYS A 270 -32.66 9.23 6.56
N SER A 271 -32.05 8.70 7.63
CA SER A 271 -30.95 7.73 7.56
C SER A 271 -31.31 6.33 8.06
N ILE A 272 -32.61 6.05 8.24
CA ILE A 272 -33.09 4.83 8.87
C ILE A 272 -33.52 3.81 7.83
N PHE A 273 -33.02 2.58 7.98
CA PHE A 273 -33.35 1.43 7.18
C PHE A 273 -34.18 0.45 8.03
N GLU A 274 -35.23 -0.11 7.46
CA GLU A 274 -36.07 -1.11 8.13
C GLU A 274 -35.81 -2.49 7.52
N GLU A 275 -35.47 -3.46 8.35
CA GLU A 275 -35.15 -4.84 7.96
C GLU A 275 -35.76 -5.79 9.00
N ASN A 276 -36.61 -6.72 8.55
CA ASN A 276 -37.25 -7.72 9.41
C ASN A 276 -37.96 -7.13 10.66
N GLY A 277 -38.61 -5.97 10.48
CA GLY A 277 -39.33 -5.26 11.56
C GLY A 277 -38.44 -4.54 12.57
N ARG A 278 -37.13 -4.45 12.32
CA ARG A 278 -36.17 -3.68 13.13
C ARG A 278 -35.62 -2.52 12.32
N ARG A 279 -35.22 -1.44 13.01
CA ARG A 279 -34.71 -0.22 12.38
C ARG A 279 -33.23 -0.06 12.64
N PHE A 280 -32.49 0.38 11.63
CA PHE A 280 -31.04 0.51 11.68
C PHE A 280 -30.55 1.81 11.07
N ILE A 281 -29.41 2.28 11.56
CA ILE A 281 -28.56 3.23 10.84
C ILE A 281 -27.22 2.56 10.51
N TYR A 282 -26.60 3.04 9.44
CA TYR A 282 -25.24 2.68 9.05
C TYR A 282 -24.39 3.94 9.20
N GLU A 283 -23.41 3.88 10.08
CA GLU A 283 -22.48 4.98 10.29
C GLU A 283 -21.09 4.57 9.82
N SER A 284 -20.46 5.42 9.03
CA SER A 284 -19.06 5.22 8.67
C SER A 284 -18.16 5.82 9.73
N LYS A 285 -17.20 5.02 10.20
CA LYS A 285 -16.23 5.44 11.21
C LYS A 285 -14.83 5.02 10.81
N ASN A 286 -13.87 5.91 10.99
CA ASN A 286 -12.45 5.57 10.92
C ASN A 286 -11.99 5.03 12.27
N ILE A 287 -11.36 3.86 12.25
CA ILE A 287 -10.77 3.23 13.43
C ILE A 287 -9.27 3.03 13.22
N ASN A 288 -8.54 2.92 14.33
CA ASN A 288 -7.16 2.47 14.29
C ASN A 288 -7.10 1.02 13.79
N ILE A 289 -6.03 0.72 13.08
CA ILE A 289 -5.81 -0.58 12.49
C ILE A 289 -5.44 -1.59 13.57
N LYS A 290 -6.03 -2.78 13.50
CA LYS A 290 -5.66 -3.89 14.38
C LYS A 290 -4.35 -4.50 13.89
N SER A 291 -3.48 -4.91 14.81
CA SER A 291 -2.23 -5.60 14.49
C SER A 291 -2.41 -7.09 14.17
N ILE A 292 -3.63 -7.64 14.25
CA ILE A 292 -3.91 -9.05 13.94
C ILE A 292 -4.93 -9.12 12.81
N TRP A 293 -4.54 -9.71 11.69
CA TRP A 293 -5.34 -9.85 10.48
C TRP A 293 -5.55 -11.32 10.12
N ASN A 294 -6.66 -11.65 9.45
CA ASN A 294 -6.99 -13.02 9.09
C ASN A 294 -7.15 -13.13 7.57
N PHE A 295 -6.19 -13.76 6.89
CA PHE A 295 -6.19 -13.93 5.44
C PHE A 295 -5.58 -15.28 5.06
N SER A 296 -6.38 -16.18 4.47
CA SER A 296 -5.84 -17.48 4.04
C SER A 296 -4.84 -17.32 2.90
N SER A 297 -3.65 -17.89 3.06
CA SER A 297 -2.64 -17.97 1.99
C SER A 297 -3.10 -18.85 0.83
N SER A 298 -3.84 -19.92 1.12
CA SER A 298 -4.34 -20.87 0.11
C SER A 298 -5.27 -20.21 -0.92
N GLU A 299 -5.97 -19.16 -0.52
CA GLU A 299 -6.93 -18.46 -1.39
C GLU A 299 -6.23 -17.71 -2.52
N GLY A 300 -5.06 -17.10 -2.26
CA GLY A 300 -4.31 -16.39 -3.30
C GLY A 300 -3.83 -17.33 -4.42
N THR A 301 -3.31 -18.50 -4.06
CA THR A 301 -2.92 -19.54 -5.03
C THR A 301 -4.13 -20.10 -5.79
N LYS A 302 -5.26 -20.33 -5.12
CA LYS A 302 -6.50 -20.80 -5.77
C LYS A 302 -7.03 -19.78 -6.77
N GLU A 303 -7.06 -18.50 -6.39
CA GLU A 303 -7.51 -17.41 -7.25
C GLU A 303 -6.66 -17.30 -8.52
N LEU A 304 -5.32 -17.35 -8.36
CA LEU A 304 -4.40 -17.30 -9.49
C LEU A 304 -4.56 -18.50 -10.42
N ASN A 305 -4.65 -19.71 -9.86
CA ASN A 305 -4.84 -20.93 -10.64
C ASN A 305 -6.17 -20.92 -11.39
N LYS A 306 -7.23 -20.37 -10.79
CA LYS A 306 -8.53 -20.19 -11.44
C LYS A 306 -8.46 -19.17 -12.58
N LEU A 307 -7.71 -18.08 -12.40
CA LEU A 307 -7.56 -17.04 -13.41
C LEU A 307 -6.74 -17.53 -14.62
N LEU A 308 -5.65 -18.25 -14.37
CA LEU A 308 -4.76 -18.75 -15.42
C LEU A 308 -5.17 -20.13 -15.96
N GLN A 309 -6.10 -20.81 -15.28
CA GLN A 309 -6.60 -22.17 -15.57
C GLN A 309 -5.51 -23.26 -15.49
N ILE A 310 -4.39 -22.95 -14.86
CA ILE A 310 -3.25 -23.84 -14.69
C ILE A 310 -2.50 -23.49 -13.39
N LYS A 311 -1.83 -24.48 -12.80
CA LYS A 311 -1.00 -24.30 -11.60
C LYS A 311 0.37 -23.75 -12.00
N VAL A 312 0.57 -22.44 -11.86
CA VAL A 312 1.79 -21.79 -12.39
C VAL A 312 2.71 -21.21 -11.32
N PHE A 313 2.19 -20.93 -10.13
CA PHE A 313 2.92 -20.21 -9.11
C PHE A 313 2.44 -20.66 -7.74
N GLU A 314 3.40 -20.94 -6.87
CA GLU A 314 3.13 -21.33 -5.49
C GLU A 314 3.17 -20.08 -4.60
N ASN A 315 2.41 -20.09 -3.50
CA ASN A 315 2.42 -19.03 -2.49
C ASN A 315 2.08 -17.62 -3.01
N SER A 316 1.20 -17.50 -4.02
CA SER A 316 0.67 -16.19 -4.42
C SER A 316 -0.03 -15.53 -3.25
N LYS A 317 0.31 -14.28 -2.94
CA LYS A 317 -0.38 -13.50 -1.91
C LYS A 317 -1.87 -13.38 -2.17
N ASN A 318 -2.61 -13.28 -1.08
CA ASN A 318 -4.05 -13.08 -1.08
C ASN A 318 -4.37 -11.66 -1.59
N LYS A 319 -5.25 -11.54 -2.59
CA LYS A 319 -5.65 -10.25 -3.17
C LYS A 319 -6.32 -9.33 -2.14
N GLU A 320 -7.19 -9.86 -1.29
CA GLU A 320 -7.90 -9.05 -0.28
C GLU A 320 -6.97 -8.51 0.80
N LEU A 321 -5.88 -9.23 1.12
CA LEU A 321 -4.81 -8.72 1.98
C LEU A 321 -4.19 -7.46 1.37
N ILE A 322 -3.78 -7.54 0.11
CA ILE A 322 -3.12 -6.41 -0.57
C ILE A 322 -4.09 -5.25 -0.80
N LYS A 323 -5.36 -5.53 -1.15
CA LYS A 323 -6.41 -4.51 -1.21
C LYS A 323 -6.56 -3.78 0.12
N LYS A 324 -6.59 -4.51 1.25
CA LYS A 324 -6.65 -3.91 2.58
C LYS A 324 -5.45 -2.99 2.82
N ILE A 325 -4.23 -3.44 2.49
CA ILE A 325 -3.00 -2.62 2.62
C ILE A 325 -3.12 -1.33 1.79
N ILE A 326 -3.55 -1.42 0.52
CA ILE A 326 -3.73 -0.25 -0.35
C ILE A 326 -4.75 0.71 0.24
N LEU A 327 -5.92 0.22 0.70
CA LEU A 327 -7.00 1.05 1.25
C LEU A 327 -6.60 1.85 2.49
N ILE A 328 -5.74 1.30 3.35
CA ILE A 328 -5.35 1.96 4.61
C ILE A 328 -4.22 2.98 4.44
N SER A 329 -3.51 2.96 3.30
CA SER A 329 -2.21 3.63 3.15
C SER A 329 -2.06 4.40 1.83
N SER A 330 -3.11 4.46 1.02
CA SER A 330 -3.11 5.20 -0.23
C SER A 330 -4.44 5.89 -0.49
N THR A 331 -4.37 6.99 -1.23
CA THR A 331 -5.52 7.68 -1.78
C THR A 331 -5.93 7.07 -3.13
N ASN A 332 -6.96 7.64 -3.75
CA ASN A 332 -7.48 7.16 -5.02
C ASN A 332 -6.53 7.43 -6.21
N ASN A 333 -5.46 8.21 -6.07
CA ASN A 333 -4.60 8.60 -7.21
C ASN A 333 -3.11 8.26 -7.01
N ASP A 334 -2.78 7.53 -5.95
CA ASP A 334 -1.39 7.28 -5.58
C ASP A 334 -0.71 6.25 -6.50
N ILE A 335 0.62 6.25 -6.46
CA ILE A 335 1.46 5.23 -7.09
C ILE A 335 1.80 4.16 -6.06
N ILE A 336 1.55 2.90 -6.43
CA ILE A 336 1.84 1.70 -5.64
C ILE A 336 3.03 0.98 -6.26
N LEU A 337 4.14 0.91 -5.53
CA LEU A 337 5.36 0.25 -6.00
C LEU A 337 5.54 -1.10 -5.28
N ASP A 338 5.84 -2.13 -6.07
CA ASP A 338 6.21 -3.46 -5.57
C ASP A 338 7.40 -3.98 -6.37
N PHE A 339 8.57 -3.97 -5.75
CA PHE A 339 9.82 -4.42 -6.37
C PHE A 339 10.22 -5.86 -6.02
N PHE A 340 9.29 -6.60 -5.42
CA PHE A 340 9.32 -8.06 -5.28
C PHE A 340 7.96 -8.63 -5.72
N SER A 341 7.52 -8.22 -6.91
CA SER A 341 6.12 -8.37 -7.31
C SER A 341 5.65 -9.80 -7.49
N GLY A 342 6.56 -10.76 -7.70
CA GLY A 342 6.27 -12.18 -7.88
C GLY A 342 5.25 -12.39 -9.00
N SER A 343 4.12 -13.02 -8.65
CA SER A 343 3.01 -13.21 -9.59
C SER A 343 2.15 -11.94 -9.83
N SER A 344 2.54 -10.77 -9.35
CA SER A 344 1.87 -9.48 -9.52
C SER A 344 0.48 -9.35 -8.86
N THR A 345 0.33 -9.87 -7.64
CA THR A 345 -0.90 -9.69 -6.83
C THR A 345 -1.23 -8.21 -6.59
N THR A 346 -0.21 -7.37 -6.41
CA THR A 346 -0.37 -5.94 -6.13
C THR A 346 -1.04 -5.21 -7.29
N ALA A 347 -0.58 -5.42 -8.53
CA ALA A 347 -1.22 -4.85 -9.72
C ALA A 347 -2.69 -5.29 -9.89
N HIS A 348 -2.99 -6.59 -9.68
CA HIS A 348 -4.37 -7.08 -9.69
C HIS A 348 -5.22 -6.36 -8.63
N SER A 349 -4.71 -6.20 -7.42
CA SER A 349 -5.44 -5.54 -6.32
C SER A 349 -5.70 -4.05 -6.61
N VAL A 350 -4.75 -3.36 -7.24
CA VAL A 350 -4.91 -1.96 -7.67
C VAL A 350 -6.02 -1.82 -8.70
N MET A 351 -6.01 -2.63 -9.76
CA MET A 351 -7.07 -2.58 -10.79
C MET A 351 -8.44 -2.90 -10.20
N GLN A 352 -8.51 -3.88 -9.29
CA GLN A 352 -9.75 -4.24 -8.60
C GLN A 352 -10.29 -3.08 -7.77
N LEU A 353 -9.44 -2.39 -7.00
CA LEU A 353 -9.86 -1.25 -6.19
C LEU A 353 -10.32 -0.07 -7.05
N ASN A 354 -9.60 0.27 -8.12
CA ASN A 354 -10.00 1.33 -9.04
C ASN A 354 -11.38 1.06 -9.66
N ALA A 355 -11.70 -0.20 -9.96
CA ALA A 355 -13.02 -0.58 -10.44
C ALA A 355 -14.11 -0.51 -9.34
N GLU A 356 -13.76 -0.82 -8.09
CA GLU A 356 -14.69 -0.78 -6.94
C GLU A 356 -15.02 0.65 -6.50
N ASP A 357 -14.02 1.53 -6.40
CA ASP A 357 -14.17 2.86 -5.79
C ASP A 357 -14.01 4.04 -6.77
N GLY A 358 -13.80 3.76 -8.06
CA GLY A 358 -13.62 4.78 -9.09
C GLY A 358 -12.27 5.50 -9.00
N GLY A 359 -11.31 4.94 -8.27
CA GLY A 359 -9.95 5.46 -8.19
C GLY A 359 -9.16 5.35 -9.49
N ASN A 360 -8.04 6.06 -9.54
CA ASN A 360 -7.06 6.08 -10.60
C ASN A 360 -5.65 5.82 -10.04
N ARG A 361 -5.54 4.85 -9.12
CA ARG A 361 -4.25 4.43 -8.56
C ARG A 361 -3.41 3.77 -9.65
N LYS A 362 -2.11 4.07 -9.65
CA LYS A 362 -1.15 3.49 -10.60
C LYS A 362 -0.27 2.48 -9.89
N TYR A 363 0.35 1.59 -10.66
CA TYR A 363 1.26 0.59 -10.10
C TYR A 363 2.57 0.49 -10.88
N ILE A 364 3.66 0.18 -10.17
CA ILE A 364 4.97 -0.15 -10.74
C ILE A 364 5.40 -1.48 -10.15
N MET A 365 5.46 -2.52 -10.99
CA MET A 365 5.89 -3.86 -10.59
C MET A 365 7.31 -4.11 -11.10
N VAL A 366 8.23 -4.49 -10.21
CA VAL A 366 9.56 -4.97 -10.59
C VAL A 366 9.67 -6.43 -10.18
N GLN A 367 10.16 -7.25 -11.12
CA GLN A 367 10.38 -8.67 -10.90
C GLN A 367 11.65 -9.08 -11.64
N LEU A 368 12.50 -9.85 -10.95
CA LEU A 368 13.64 -10.48 -11.59
C LEU A 368 13.15 -11.57 -12.56
N PRO A 369 13.80 -11.75 -13.73
CA PRO A 369 13.45 -12.78 -14.71
C PRO A 369 13.89 -14.17 -14.26
N GLU A 370 13.52 -14.56 -13.03
CA GLU A 370 13.79 -15.87 -12.44
C GLU A 370 13.11 -16.96 -13.26
N LEU A 371 13.92 -17.94 -13.69
CA LEU A 371 13.47 -19.03 -14.55
C LEU A 371 12.53 -19.96 -13.79
N CYS A 372 11.45 -20.34 -14.45
CA CYS A 372 10.59 -21.41 -13.95
C CYS A 372 11.33 -22.74 -14.07
N ASP A 373 11.12 -23.65 -13.12
CA ASP A 373 11.65 -25.01 -13.22
C ASP A 373 11.12 -25.70 -14.49
N GLU A 374 11.99 -26.31 -15.29
CA GLU A 374 11.62 -26.92 -16.58
C GLU A 374 10.56 -28.03 -16.43
N SER A 375 10.52 -28.67 -15.26
CA SER A 375 9.54 -29.71 -14.93
C SER A 375 8.18 -29.15 -14.51
N SER A 376 8.10 -27.85 -14.19
CA SER A 376 6.89 -27.19 -13.71
C SER A 376 5.82 -27.06 -14.80
N GLU A 377 4.55 -27.04 -14.38
CA GLU A 377 3.43 -26.79 -15.29
C GLU A 377 3.48 -25.37 -15.90
N ALA A 378 4.08 -24.41 -15.19
CA ALA A 378 4.33 -23.07 -15.71
C ALA A 378 5.23 -23.09 -16.95
N TYR A 379 6.35 -23.80 -16.86
CA TYR A 379 7.31 -23.90 -17.96
C TYR A 379 6.70 -24.63 -19.16
N LYS A 380 5.98 -25.74 -18.92
CA LYS A 380 5.26 -26.50 -19.96
C LYS A 380 4.18 -25.66 -20.67
N ALA A 381 3.56 -24.72 -19.96
CA ALA A 381 2.59 -23.79 -20.51
C ALA A 381 3.21 -22.61 -21.28
N GLY A 382 4.54 -22.52 -21.35
CA GLY A 382 5.27 -21.48 -22.06
C GLY A 382 5.74 -20.31 -21.19
N TYR A 383 5.46 -20.32 -19.88
CA TYR A 383 5.95 -19.30 -18.95
C TYR A 383 7.39 -19.62 -18.54
N LYS A 384 8.36 -19.07 -19.29
CA LYS A 384 9.79 -19.34 -19.06
C LYS A 384 10.32 -18.77 -17.74
N ASN A 385 9.74 -17.68 -17.26
CA ASN A 385 10.14 -17.01 -16.03
C ASN A 385 8.93 -16.42 -15.28
N ILE A 386 9.14 -16.05 -14.01
CA ILE A 386 8.09 -15.50 -13.14
C ILE A 386 7.46 -14.22 -13.73
N CYS A 387 8.25 -13.38 -14.42
CA CYS A 387 7.72 -12.15 -15.05
C CYS A 387 6.65 -12.47 -16.11
N GLU A 388 6.77 -13.57 -16.87
CA GLU A 388 5.72 -13.97 -17.82
C GLU A 388 4.39 -14.30 -17.13
N ILE A 389 4.46 -14.95 -15.95
CA ILE A 389 3.28 -15.26 -15.14
C ILE A 389 2.61 -13.98 -14.65
N GLY A 390 3.40 -13.04 -14.11
CA GLY A 390 2.89 -11.75 -13.64
C GLY A 390 2.22 -10.94 -14.75
N LYS A 391 2.87 -10.84 -15.93
CA LYS A 391 2.31 -10.18 -17.11
C LYS A 391 0.97 -10.78 -17.53
N GLU A 392 0.88 -12.10 -17.56
CA GLU A 392 -0.35 -12.77 -17.95
C GLU A 392 -1.45 -12.63 -16.90
N ARG A 393 -1.11 -12.66 -15.60
CA ARG A 393 -2.07 -12.36 -14.53
C ARG A 393 -2.66 -10.97 -14.70
N ILE A 394 -1.83 -9.94 -14.95
CA ILE A 394 -2.31 -8.56 -15.11
C ILE A 394 -3.30 -8.47 -16.27
N ARG A 395 -2.96 -9.03 -17.45
CA ARG A 395 -3.86 -9.05 -18.61
C ARG A 395 -5.21 -9.70 -18.30
N ARG A 396 -5.20 -10.94 -17.79
CA ARG A 396 -6.45 -11.67 -17.53
C ARG A 396 -7.26 -11.07 -16.39
N ALA A 397 -6.59 -10.54 -15.36
CA ALA A 397 -7.27 -9.86 -14.26
C ALA A 397 -7.98 -8.60 -14.77
N GLY A 398 -7.30 -7.75 -15.55
CA GLY A 398 -7.88 -6.54 -16.13
C GLY A 398 -9.12 -6.84 -16.98
N GLU A 399 -9.03 -7.80 -17.91
CA GLU A 399 -10.17 -8.22 -18.74
C GLU A 399 -11.33 -8.77 -17.89
N LYS A 400 -11.02 -9.62 -16.91
CA LYS A 400 -12.04 -10.19 -16.02
C LYS A 400 -12.75 -9.10 -15.22
N ILE A 401 -12.04 -8.10 -14.71
CA ILE A 401 -12.62 -6.99 -13.94
C ILE A 401 -13.53 -6.13 -14.82
N LYS A 402 -13.12 -5.86 -16.08
CA LYS A 402 -13.98 -5.11 -17.03
C LYS A 402 -15.28 -5.84 -17.35
N LEU A 403 -15.27 -7.18 -17.35
CA LEU A 403 -16.43 -8.02 -17.60
C LEU A 403 -17.29 -8.30 -16.35
N ASP A 404 -16.85 -7.90 -15.16
CA ASP A 404 -17.56 -8.19 -13.91
C ASP A 404 -18.77 -7.26 -13.72
N GLU A 405 -19.96 -7.74 -14.07
CA GLU A 405 -21.21 -6.99 -13.96
C GLU A 405 -21.61 -6.61 -12.52
N SER A 406 -20.96 -7.20 -11.51
CA SER A 406 -21.19 -6.81 -10.11
C SER A 406 -20.57 -5.46 -9.74
N LEU A 407 -19.65 -4.94 -10.57
CA LEU A 407 -18.97 -3.66 -10.37
C LEU A 407 -19.66 -2.51 -11.13
N PRO A 408 -19.60 -1.26 -10.62
CA PRO A 408 -20.21 -0.10 -11.27
C PRO A 408 -19.76 0.06 -12.72
N LEU A 409 -20.74 0.20 -13.65
CA LEU A 409 -20.47 0.29 -15.09
C LEU A 409 -19.53 1.45 -15.44
N GLU A 410 -19.77 2.64 -14.86
CA GLU A 410 -18.95 3.83 -15.11
C GLU A 410 -17.47 3.61 -14.74
N ASN A 411 -17.22 2.91 -13.62
CA ASN A 411 -15.86 2.62 -13.17
C ASN A 411 -15.18 1.62 -14.11
N ARG A 412 -15.90 0.60 -14.60
CA ARG A 412 -15.36 -0.39 -15.54
C ARG A 412 -15.02 0.19 -16.89
N GLU A 413 -15.81 1.14 -17.40
CA GLU A 413 -15.54 1.82 -18.68
C GLU A 413 -14.30 2.72 -18.60
N LYS A 414 -14.08 3.39 -17.46
CA LYS A 414 -12.92 4.25 -17.21
C LYS A 414 -11.66 3.49 -16.77
N LEU A 415 -11.78 2.21 -16.42
CA LEU A 415 -10.68 1.43 -15.88
C LEU A 415 -9.54 1.27 -16.91
N ASP A 416 -8.38 1.80 -16.56
CA ASP A 416 -7.13 1.52 -17.25
C ASP A 416 -6.59 0.15 -16.83
N ILE A 417 -6.47 -0.76 -17.79
CA ILE A 417 -5.89 -2.10 -17.65
C ILE A 417 -4.58 -2.24 -18.42
N GLY A 418 -4.16 -1.16 -19.11
CA GLY A 418 -2.94 -1.11 -19.88
C GLY A 418 -1.71 -1.07 -18.96
N PHE A 419 -0.61 -1.61 -19.46
CA PHE A 419 0.69 -1.50 -18.80
C PHE A 419 1.81 -1.60 -19.83
N LYS A 420 2.92 -0.92 -19.56
CA LYS A 420 4.16 -1.04 -20.34
C LYS A 420 5.08 -2.05 -19.67
N VAL A 421 5.83 -2.79 -20.47
CA VAL A 421 6.82 -3.76 -19.97
C VAL A 421 8.20 -3.28 -20.40
N PHE A 422 9.08 -3.10 -19.43
CA PHE A 422 10.47 -2.74 -19.64
C PHE A 422 11.37 -3.87 -19.17
N LYS A 423 12.54 -3.98 -19.80
CA LYS A 423 13.59 -4.93 -19.41
C LYS A 423 14.88 -4.15 -19.23
N LEU A 424 15.61 -4.46 -18.16
CA LEU A 424 16.95 -3.91 -17.96
C LEU A 424 17.92 -4.51 -18.98
N ASP A 425 18.68 -3.66 -19.65
CA ASP A 425 19.75 -4.04 -20.56
C ASP A 425 20.92 -3.05 -20.47
N SER A 426 22.03 -3.34 -21.14
CA SER A 426 23.15 -2.41 -21.25
C SER A 426 22.76 -1.14 -22.00
N THR A 427 23.40 -0.02 -21.63
CA THR A 427 23.30 1.30 -22.28
C THR A 427 23.20 1.17 -23.80
N ASN A 428 22.31 1.94 -24.42
CA ASN A 428 22.17 2.02 -25.87
C ASN A 428 23.33 2.79 -26.52
N ILE A 429 24.00 3.63 -25.73
CA ILE A 429 25.16 4.42 -26.14
C ILE A 429 26.42 3.56 -25.98
N LYS A 430 27.30 3.55 -26.99
CA LYS A 430 28.61 2.91 -26.91
C LYS A 430 29.50 3.68 -25.93
N GLU A 431 30.12 2.96 -25.00
CA GLU A 431 31.14 3.55 -24.14
C GLU A 431 32.40 3.82 -24.96
N TRP A 432 33.07 4.92 -24.66
CA TRP A 432 34.35 5.23 -25.30
C TRP A 432 35.40 4.23 -24.81
N ASP A 433 35.79 3.30 -25.68
CA ASP A 433 36.84 2.34 -25.36
C ASP A 433 38.22 2.99 -25.60
N THR A 434 39.02 3.08 -24.54
CA THR A 434 40.40 3.57 -24.61
C THR A 434 41.39 2.51 -25.09
N ASN A 435 40.92 1.32 -25.47
CA ASN A 435 41.78 0.25 -25.94
C ASN A 435 42.52 0.64 -27.22
N THR A 436 43.84 0.78 -27.11
CA THR A 436 44.74 1.17 -28.20
C THR A 436 45.18 0.01 -29.08
N GLU A 437 44.83 -1.23 -28.73
CA GLU A 437 45.27 -2.43 -29.46
C GLU A 437 44.48 -2.66 -30.76
N ASP A 438 43.20 -2.24 -30.81
CA ASP A 438 42.34 -2.34 -32.01
C ASP A 438 41.84 -0.96 -32.45
N LEU A 439 42.77 -0.13 -32.92
CA LEU A 439 42.50 1.21 -33.44
C LEU A 439 41.45 1.24 -34.56
N GLN A 440 41.34 0.18 -35.36
CA GLN A 440 40.38 0.13 -36.47
C GLN A 440 38.95 0.01 -35.95
N GLN A 441 38.72 -0.90 -34.98
CA GLN A 441 37.42 -1.05 -34.35
C GLN A 441 37.05 0.20 -33.55
N THR A 442 37.99 0.77 -32.78
CA THR A 442 37.78 2.02 -32.03
C THR A 442 37.42 3.21 -32.94
N LEU A 443 38.03 3.32 -34.12
CA LEU A 443 37.67 4.32 -35.13
C LEU A 443 36.25 4.09 -35.67
N LEU A 444 35.89 2.85 -36.02
CA LEU A 444 34.54 2.53 -36.49
C LEU A 444 33.48 2.77 -35.42
N ASP A 445 33.78 2.48 -34.16
CA ASP A 445 32.89 2.72 -33.04
C ASP A 445 32.73 4.21 -32.73
N SER A 446 33.76 5.02 -32.97
CA SER A 446 33.66 6.49 -32.89
C SER A 446 32.76 7.10 -33.98
N MET A 447 32.50 6.39 -35.08
CA MET A 447 31.60 6.85 -36.16
C MET A 447 30.12 6.59 -35.83
N GLU A 448 29.79 5.65 -34.95
CA GLU A 448 28.42 5.34 -34.54
C GLU A 448 28.29 5.19 -33.02
N ASN A 449 27.79 6.24 -32.36
CA ASN A 449 27.65 6.30 -30.91
C ASN A 449 26.53 5.41 -30.33
N ILE A 450 25.64 4.88 -31.18
CA ILE A 450 24.51 4.04 -30.79
C ILE A 450 24.81 2.60 -31.21
N LYS A 451 24.55 1.65 -30.32
CA LYS A 451 24.69 0.22 -30.60
C LYS A 451 23.74 -0.23 -31.72
N SER A 452 24.22 -1.07 -32.63
CA SER A 452 23.53 -1.44 -33.87
C SER A 452 22.33 -2.38 -33.67
N ASP A 453 22.27 -3.07 -32.54
CA ASP A 453 21.20 -4.00 -32.14
C ASP A 453 20.05 -3.31 -31.38
N ARG A 454 20.06 -1.98 -31.29
CA ARG A 454 19.07 -1.17 -30.54
C ARG A 454 18.07 -0.51 -31.47
N ASN A 455 16.81 -0.44 -31.02
CA ASN A 455 15.77 0.29 -31.74
C ASN A 455 15.68 1.75 -31.26
N SER A 456 14.99 2.61 -32.02
CA SER A 456 14.89 4.05 -31.71
C SER A 456 14.12 4.31 -30.42
N LEU A 457 13.13 3.48 -30.09
CA LEU A 457 12.39 3.59 -28.83
C LEU A 457 13.26 3.24 -27.62
N ASP A 458 14.18 2.28 -27.73
CA ASP A 458 15.10 1.93 -26.64
C ASP A 458 15.97 3.14 -26.26
N VAL A 459 16.53 3.81 -27.27
CA VAL A 459 17.34 5.04 -27.10
C VAL A 459 16.47 6.15 -26.52
N LEU A 460 15.24 6.32 -27.04
CA LEU A 460 14.31 7.33 -26.54
C LEU A 460 14.02 7.13 -25.05
N TYR A 461 13.66 5.92 -24.62
CA TYR A 461 13.37 5.65 -23.20
C TYR A 461 14.60 5.85 -22.30
N GLU A 462 15.81 5.54 -22.78
CA GLU A 462 17.04 5.86 -22.04
C GLU A 462 17.22 7.38 -21.87
N ILE A 463 16.92 8.17 -22.92
CA ILE A 463 16.94 9.64 -22.84
C ILE A 463 15.91 10.11 -21.82
N LEU A 464 14.66 9.62 -21.89
CA LEU A 464 13.60 10.02 -20.94
C LEU A 464 14.04 9.80 -19.49
N LEU A 465 14.60 8.63 -19.19
CA LEU A 465 15.12 8.31 -17.86
C LEU A 465 16.27 9.23 -17.43
N LYS A 466 17.23 9.50 -18.33
CA LYS A 466 18.37 10.41 -18.05
C LYS A 466 17.92 11.86 -17.81
N TYR A 467 16.83 12.29 -18.42
CA TYR A 467 16.22 13.60 -18.21
C TYR A 467 15.26 13.64 -17.01
N GLY A 468 15.06 12.51 -16.31
CA GLY A 468 14.17 12.43 -15.15
C GLY A 468 12.68 12.51 -15.51
N LEU A 469 12.32 12.13 -16.74
CA LEU A 469 10.95 12.15 -17.24
C LEU A 469 10.23 10.82 -16.90
N ASP A 470 8.93 10.91 -16.64
CA ASP A 470 8.08 9.74 -16.33
C ASP A 470 7.95 8.82 -17.57
N LEU A 471 7.99 7.51 -17.35
CA LEU A 471 7.83 6.48 -18.39
C LEU A 471 6.42 6.45 -19.02
N ASN A 472 5.44 7.08 -18.36
CA ASN A 472 4.06 7.21 -18.82
C ASN A 472 3.80 8.48 -19.63
N ILE A 473 4.80 9.34 -19.85
CA ILE A 473 4.63 10.53 -20.67
C ILE A 473 4.15 10.11 -22.07
N PRO A 474 3.14 10.79 -22.65
CA PRO A 474 2.69 10.55 -24.02
C PRO A 474 3.84 10.76 -25.01
N ILE A 475 3.99 9.81 -25.93
CA ILE A 475 4.97 9.84 -27.01
C ILE A 475 4.17 9.76 -28.31
N GLU A 476 4.29 10.80 -29.13
CA GLU A 476 3.73 10.85 -30.47
C GLU A 476 4.86 10.66 -31.49
N GLU A 477 4.76 9.61 -32.29
CA GLU A 477 5.74 9.31 -33.34
C GLU A 477 5.33 10.01 -34.63
N ASN A 478 6.17 10.95 -35.08
CA ASN A 478 6.09 11.51 -36.43
C ASN A 478 7.15 10.83 -37.31
N LYS A 479 7.03 11.03 -38.63
CA LYS A 479 8.00 10.51 -39.61
C LYS A 479 9.45 10.95 -39.32
N ASP A 480 9.60 12.15 -38.76
CA ASP A 480 10.90 12.83 -38.66
C ASP A 480 11.43 12.93 -37.22
N PHE A 481 10.55 12.84 -36.21
CA PHE A 481 10.89 13.01 -34.80
C PHE A 481 9.81 12.41 -33.88
N TYR A 482 10.15 12.22 -32.61
CA TYR A 482 9.23 11.91 -31.53
C TYR A 482 8.86 13.19 -30.78
N SER A 483 7.58 13.42 -30.55
CA SER A 483 7.06 14.50 -29.69
C SER A 483 6.66 13.92 -28.34
N ILE A 484 7.25 14.44 -27.26
CA ILE A 484 7.09 13.93 -25.90
C ILE A 484 6.47 15.00 -25.01
N GLY A 485 5.44 14.61 -24.25
CA GLY A 485 4.79 15.50 -23.29
C GLY A 485 4.15 16.73 -23.94
N GLY A 486 3.47 16.52 -25.08
CA GLY A 486 2.84 17.59 -25.84
C GLY A 486 3.83 18.55 -26.51
N GLY A 487 5.00 18.06 -26.94
CA GLY A 487 6.01 18.85 -27.62
C GLY A 487 7.01 19.58 -26.71
N SER A 488 6.96 19.33 -25.40
CA SER A 488 7.95 19.84 -24.44
C SER A 488 9.37 19.33 -24.77
N LEU A 489 9.45 18.10 -25.31
CA LEU A 489 10.69 17.51 -25.79
C LEU A 489 10.46 16.94 -27.19
N LEU A 490 11.29 17.34 -28.15
CA LEU A 490 11.30 16.82 -29.52
C LEU A 490 12.61 16.08 -29.78
N VAL A 491 12.53 14.81 -30.16
CA VAL A 491 13.72 13.95 -30.33
C VAL A 491 13.76 13.38 -31.75
N SER A 492 14.79 13.72 -32.52
CA SER A 492 15.05 13.08 -33.81
C SER A 492 16.23 12.11 -33.71
N LEU A 493 15.95 10.82 -33.91
CA LEU A 493 16.92 9.72 -33.91
C LEU A 493 17.23 9.22 -35.33
N ASN A 494 16.77 9.95 -36.35
CA ASN A 494 16.96 9.61 -37.75
C ASN A 494 18.45 9.50 -38.11
N LYS A 495 18.84 8.45 -38.85
CA LYS A 495 20.22 8.25 -39.30
C LYS A 495 20.76 9.39 -40.18
N LYS A 496 19.87 10.14 -40.82
CA LYS A 496 20.18 11.34 -41.61
C LYS A 496 19.21 12.44 -41.21
N ILE A 497 19.74 13.57 -40.79
CA ILE A 497 18.98 14.79 -40.49
C ILE A 497 19.27 15.78 -41.61
N ASN A 498 18.25 16.08 -42.41
CA ASN A 498 18.29 17.07 -43.49
C ASN A 498 17.45 18.30 -43.10
N ASP A 499 17.45 19.31 -43.96
CA ASP A 499 16.65 20.51 -43.76
C ASP A 499 15.15 20.22 -43.62
N GLU A 500 14.62 19.19 -44.30
CA GLU A 500 13.20 18.83 -44.21
C GLU A 500 12.82 18.39 -42.77
N VAL A 501 13.68 17.60 -42.11
CA VAL A 501 13.47 17.19 -40.71
C VAL A 501 13.46 18.41 -39.79
N ILE A 502 14.40 19.34 -39.98
CA ILE A 502 14.49 20.56 -39.17
C ILE A 502 13.28 21.47 -39.41
N ASP A 503 12.86 21.63 -40.66
CA ASP A 503 11.69 22.43 -41.01
C ASP A 503 10.40 21.81 -40.43
N SER A 504 10.31 20.48 -40.37
CA SER A 504 9.23 19.72 -39.72
C SER A 504 9.16 20.02 -38.21
N ILE A 505 10.30 19.99 -37.52
CA ILE A 505 10.41 20.36 -36.09
C ILE A 505 10.02 21.83 -35.87
N CYS A 506 10.52 22.74 -36.70
CA CYS A 506 10.18 24.16 -36.63
C CYS A 506 8.69 24.42 -36.84
N LYS A 507 8.04 23.67 -37.74
CA LYS A 507 6.60 23.77 -37.99
C LYS A 507 5.80 23.32 -36.77
N GLU A 508 6.19 22.20 -36.16
CA GLU A 508 5.53 21.71 -34.95
C GLU A 508 5.65 22.71 -33.80
N TYR A 509 6.86 23.24 -33.57
CA TYR A 509 7.06 24.27 -32.54
C TYR A 509 6.21 25.53 -32.78
N LYS A 510 6.05 25.97 -34.03
CA LYS A 510 5.14 27.08 -34.36
C LYS A 510 3.69 26.76 -34.04
N ASN A 511 3.22 25.55 -34.34
CA ASN A 511 1.86 25.13 -33.98
C ASN A 511 1.65 25.16 -32.45
N LEU A 512 2.64 24.72 -31.68
CA LEU A 512 2.60 24.77 -30.21
C LEU A 512 2.56 26.21 -29.69
N LEU A 513 3.33 27.12 -30.30
CA LEU A 513 3.31 28.55 -29.98
C LEU A 513 1.98 29.26 -30.31
N GLU A 514 1.21 28.74 -31.28
CA GLU A 514 -0.15 29.23 -31.56
C GLU A 514 -1.13 28.89 -30.42
N ILE A 515 -0.90 27.77 -29.73
CA ILE A 515 -1.70 27.32 -28.58
C ILE A 515 -1.25 28.04 -27.31
N ASP A 516 0.06 28.09 -27.06
CA ASP A 516 0.67 28.77 -25.91
C ASP A 516 1.89 29.58 -26.34
N LYS A 517 1.77 30.91 -26.29
CA LYS A 517 2.82 31.83 -26.75
C LYS A 517 4.11 31.76 -25.92
N ASP A 518 4.04 31.28 -24.68
CA ASP A 518 5.18 31.17 -23.79
C ASP A 518 5.77 29.74 -23.77
N PHE A 519 5.32 28.86 -24.68
CA PHE A 519 5.72 27.47 -24.73
C PHE A 519 7.23 27.29 -24.99
N LYS A 520 7.84 26.39 -24.21
CA LYS A 520 9.27 26.06 -24.31
C LYS A 520 9.45 24.61 -24.71
N THR A 521 10.38 24.38 -25.62
CA THR A 521 10.73 23.05 -26.13
C THR A 521 12.23 22.84 -26.05
N THR A 522 12.62 21.64 -25.62
CA THR A 522 13.97 21.13 -25.79
C THR A 522 14.02 20.24 -27.03
N VAL A 523 15.05 20.37 -27.87
CA VAL A 523 15.25 19.52 -29.05
C VAL A 523 16.49 18.66 -28.85
N ILE A 524 16.38 17.36 -29.10
CA ILE A 524 17.49 16.41 -29.07
C ILE A 524 17.69 15.82 -30.47
N LEU A 525 18.90 15.96 -30.99
CA LEU A 525 19.28 15.51 -32.33
C LEU A 525 20.43 14.49 -32.23
N ARG A 526 20.41 13.46 -33.07
CA ARG A 526 21.53 12.53 -33.18
C ARG A 526 22.71 13.21 -33.87
N ASP A 527 23.88 13.23 -33.23
CA ASP A 527 25.01 14.03 -33.70
C ASP A 527 25.58 13.54 -35.03
N ASN A 528 25.85 12.23 -35.12
CA ASN A 528 26.45 11.59 -36.30
C ASN A 528 25.48 11.49 -37.50
N SER A 529 24.34 12.19 -37.46
CA SER A 529 23.31 12.17 -38.50
C SER A 529 23.33 13.39 -39.42
N PHE A 530 24.16 14.39 -39.12
CA PHE A 530 24.44 15.49 -40.03
C PHE A 530 25.53 15.12 -41.05
N LYS A 531 25.44 15.69 -42.26
CA LYS A 531 26.40 15.41 -43.34
C LYS A 531 27.77 16.06 -43.06
N ASN A 532 27.81 17.19 -42.36
CA ASN A 532 29.02 17.89 -41.94
C ASN A 532 28.67 18.93 -40.85
N ASP A 533 29.69 19.52 -40.23
CA ASP A 533 29.54 20.52 -39.15
C ASP A 533 28.83 21.80 -39.60
N VAL A 534 28.91 22.15 -40.89
CA VAL A 534 28.22 23.33 -41.44
C VAL A 534 26.71 23.09 -41.46
N ASP A 535 26.27 21.91 -41.90
CA ASP A 535 24.87 21.51 -41.92
C ASP A 535 24.30 21.44 -40.49
N LYS A 536 25.07 20.89 -39.54
CA LYS A 536 24.70 20.90 -38.10
C LYS A 536 24.54 22.32 -37.57
N THR A 537 25.50 23.20 -37.83
CA THR A 537 25.45 24.60 -37.37
C THR A 537 24.27 25.35 -37.98
N ASN A 538 23.97 25.13 -39.25
CA ASN A 538 22.83 25.73 -39.94
C ASN A 538 21.50 25.22 -39.36
N ALA A 539 21.39 23.93 -39.07
CA ALA A 539 20.22 23.34 -38.42
C ALA A 539 19.97 23.95 -37.03
N ILE A 540 21.01 24.06 -36.20
CA ILE A 540 20.92 24.69 -34.87
C ILE A 540 20.46 26.14 -34.99
N LYS A 541 21.06 26.92 -35.90
CA LYS A 541 20.66 28.32 -36.12
C LYS A 541 19.22 28.47 -36.59
N LYS A 542 18.71 27.55 -37.43
CA LYS A 542 17.30 27.55 -37.85
C LYS A 542 16.35 27.34 -36.66
N LEU A 543 16.69 26.41 -35.78
CA LEU A 543 15.90 26.16 -34.56
C LEU A 543 15.93 27.38 -33.62
N GLU A 544 17.10 28.00 -33.44
CA GLU A 544 17.24 29.24 -32.67
C GLU A 544 16.42 30.40 -33.28
N GLN A 545 16.38 30.53 -34.61
CA GLN A 545 15.60 31.56 -35.30
C GLN A 545 14.10 31.48 -35.03
N VAL A 546 13.56 30.28 -34.78
CA VAL A 546 12.14 30.11 -34.41
C VAL A 546 11.90 30.22 -32.91
N GLY A 547 12.95 30.40 -32.10
CA GLY A 547 12.87 30.62 -30.64
C GLY A 547 13.26 29.41 -29.78
N ILE A 548 13.70 28.30 -30.39
CA ILE A 548 14.15 27.11 -29.65
C ILE A 548 15.60 27.31 -29.21
N ASN A 549 15.80 27.54 -27.92
CA ASN A 549 17.14 27.82 -27.36
C ASN A 549 17.79 26.61 -26.69
N GLU A 550 17.03 25.58 -26.34
CA GLU A 550 17.56 24.37 -25.70
C GLU A 550 17.72 23.23 -26.70
N ILE A 551 18.90 23.15 -27.30
CA ILE A 551 19.22 22.13 -28.29
C ILE A 551 20.37 21.27 -27.76
N ARG A 552 20.17 19.94 -27.75
CA ARG A 552 21.18 18.97 -27.31
C ARG A 552 21.45 17.95 -28.41
N SER A 553 22.62 17.32 -28.33
CA SER A 553 23.01 16.24 -29.23
C SER A 553 23.40 14.98 -28.45
N ILE A 554 23.18 13.82 -29.06
CA ILE A 554 23.57 12.50 -28.56
C ILE A 554 24.50 11.77 -29.52
#